data_AF-A0A1A0KAK6-F1
#
_entry.id   AF-A0A1A0KAK6-F1
#
_cell.length_a   1.000
_cell.length_b   1.000
_cell.length_c   1.000
_cell.angle_alpha   90.00
_cell.angle_beta   90.00
_cell.angle_gamma   90.00
#
_symmetry.space_group_name_H-M   'P 1'
#
loop_
_entity.id
_entity.type
_entity.pdbx_description
1 polymer ?
#
loop_
_entity_poly.entity_id
_entity_poly.type
_entity_poly.pdbx_seq_one_letter_code
_entity_poly.pdbx_strand_id
1 'polypeptide(L)'
;MMHENNPEFAWWFERPQDERDLLDRSARNSILNLPSYPFWSAEIAAELAAWKTLENEVAQAHIDWLSKLKARADRRGRVWDRAEFLRQARLTEAGD
;
A
#
# COMPACT_ATOMS: atom_id res chain seq x y z
N MET A 1 3.73 23.98 -19.27
CA MET A 1 2.59 24.04 -20.21
C MET A 1 1.34 24.15 -19.34
N MET A 2 0.51 25.20 -19.48
CA MET A 2 -0.69 25.36 -18.64
C MET A 2 -1.78 24.37 -19.11
N HIS A 3 -1.80 23.18 -18.51
CA HIS A 3 -2.79 22.13 -18.77
C HIS A 3 -4.15 22.40 -18.09
N GLU A 4 -4.27 23.47 -17.30
CA GLU A 4 -5.47 23.83 -16.54
C GLU A 4 -6.71 24.03 -17.42
N ASN A 5 -6.53 24.37 -18.71
CA ASN A 5 -7.62 24.62 -19.65
C ASN A 5 -7.92 23.44 -20.60
N ASN A 6 -7.22 22.31 -20.47
CA ASN A 6 -7.52 21.13 -21.29
C ASN A 6 -8.62 20.29 -20.60
N PRO A 7 -9.81 20.12 -21.22
CA PRO A 7 -10.92 19.36 -20.63
C PRO A 7 -10.58 17.90 -20.31
N GLU A 8 -9.61 17.28 -20.99
CA GLU A 8 -9.15 15.92 -20.70
C GLU A 8 -8.48 15.79 -19.32
N PHE A 9 -7.98 16.90 -18.77
CA PHE A 9 -7.34 16.95 -17.46
C PHE A 9 -8.22 17.61 -16.38
N ALA A 10 -9.46 18.00 -16.71
CA ALA A 10 -10.38 18.63 -15.76
C ALA A 10 -10.59 17.76 -14.51
N TRP A 11 -10.75 16.45 -14.70
CA TRP A 11 -10.89 15.47 -13.60
C TRP A 11 -9.74 15.51 -12.59
N TRP A 12 -8.53 15.87 -13.02
CA TRP A 12 -7.35 15.98 -12.16
C TRP A 12 -7.39 17.26 -11.33
N PHE A 13 -7.75 18.38 -11.96
CA PHE A 13 -7.80 19.68 -11.30
C PHE A 13 -9.00 19.84 -10.36
N GLU A 14 -10.07 19.09 -10.60
CA GLU A 14 -11.25 19.00 -9.72
C GLU A 14 -10.99 18.24 -8.42
N ARG A 15 -9.92 17.43 -8.34
CA ARG A 15 -9.59 16.69 -7.12
C ARG A 15 -8.94 17.56 -6.04
N PRO A 16 -9.18 17.25 -4.75
CA PRO A 16 -8.43 17.82 -3.63
C PRO A 16 -6.90 17.65 -3.78
N GLN A 17 -6.13 18.60 -3.23
CA GLN A 17 -4.67 18.60 -3.36
C GLN A 17 -4.02 17.38 -2.70
N ASP A 18 -4.55 16.94 -1.56
CA ASP A 18 -4.10 15.75 -0.83
C ASP A 18 -4.30 14.46 -1.64
N GLU A 19 -5.41 14.34 -2.38
CA GLU A 19 -5.60 13.23 -3.31
C GLU A 19 -4.62 13.27 -4.48
N ARG A 20 -4.37 14.46 -5.03
CA ARG A 20 -3.39 14.64 -6.11
C ARG A 20 -1.98 14.26 -5.66
N ASP A 21 -1.58 14.68 -4.46
CA ASP A 21 -0.28 14.37 -3.88
C ASP A 21 -0.13 12.87 -3.59
N LEU A 22 -1.21 12.22 -3.15
CA LEU A 22 -1.25 10.77 -2.93
C LEU A 22 -1.07 10.02 -4.26
N LEU A 23 -1.78 10.42 -5.31
CA LEU A 23 -1.67 9.80 -6.64
C LEU A 23 -0.28 10.00 -7.26
N ASP A 24 0.30 11.21 -7.18
CA ASP A 24 1.67 11.47 -7.64
C ASP A 24 2.69 10.60 -6.90
N ARG A 25 2.59 10.52 -5.57
CA ARG A 25 3.48 9.66 -4.76
C ARG A 25 3.33 8.19 -5.10
N SER A 26 2.10 7.73 -5.31
CA SER A 26 1.81 6.32 -5.62
C SER A 26 2.37 5.94 -6.98
N ALA A 27 2.25 6.83 -7.97
CA ALA A 27 2.83 6.61 -9.29
C ALA A 27 4.36 6.61 -9.31
N ARG A 28 5.01 7.54 -8.58
CA ARG A 28 6.49 7.58 -8.49
C ARG A 28 7.08 6.32 -7.85
N ASN A 29 6.33 5.68 -6.97
CA ASN A 29 6.71 4.44 -6.31
C ASN A 29 6.13 3.20 -7.01
N SER A 30 5.38 3.38 -8.10
CA SER A 30 4.77 2.28 -8.82
C SER A 30 5.83 1.50 -9.60
N ILE A 31 5.67 0.18 -9.65
CA ILE A 31 6.46 -0.68 -10.56
C ILE A 31 6.09 -0.45 -12.03
N LEU A 32 4.93 0.18 -12.26
CA LEU A 32 4.46 0.52 -13.58
C LEU A 32 5.31 1.71 -14.06
N ASN A 33 6.00 1.55 -15.19
CA ASN A 33 6.77 2.62 -15.85
C ASN A 33 5.80 3.66 -16.44
N LEU A 34 5.19 4.46 -15.56
CA LEU A 34 4.15 5.38 -15.97
C LEU A 34 4.75 6.63 -16.62
N PRO A 35 4.23 7.06 -17.78
CA PRO A 35 4.64 8.32 -18.38
C PRO A 35 4.29 9.44 -17.40
N SER A 36 5.29 10.29 -17.17
CA SER A 36 5.33 11.34 -16.15
C SER A 36 4.08 12.24 -16.05
N TYR A 37 3.94 12.79 -14.85
CA TYR A 37 2.88 13.69 -14.36
C TYR A 37 2.44 14.83 -15.30
N PRO A 38 1.13 15.18 -15.37
CA PRO A 38 -0.03 14.45 -14.81
C PRO A 38 -0.33 13.17 -15.60
N PHE A 39 -0.88 12.14 -14.94
CA PHE A 39 -1.23 10.88 -15.61
C PHE A 39 -2.28 11.14 -16.69
N TRP A 40 -2.03 10.63 -17.89
CA TRP A 40 -2.72 11.04 -19.11
C TRP A 40 -4.13 10.46 -19.21
N SER A 41 -4.56 9.62 -18.24
CA SER A 41 -5.93 9.14 -18.17
C SER A 41 -6.42 8.92 -16.73
N ALA A 42 -7.72 9.15 -16.53
CA ALA A 42 -8.42 8.84 -15.28
C ALA A 42 -8.38 7.33 -14.96
N GLU A 43 -8.28 6.48 -15.98
CA GLU A 43 -8.18 5.03 -15.86
C GLU A 43 -6.89 4.61 -15.15
N ILE A 44 -5.73 5.13 -15.56
CA ILE A 44 -4.44 4.84 -14.92
C ILE A 44 -4.44 5.32 -13.47
N ALA A 45 -5.03 6.49 -13.19
CA ALA A 45 -5.14 7.00 -11.83
C ALA A 45 -6.06 6.14 -10.96
N ALA A 46 -7.16 5.61 -11.51
CA ALA A 46 -8.03 4.68 -10.82
C ALA A 46 -7.32 3.35 -10.51
N GLU A 47 -6.54 2.83 -11.46
CA GLU A 47 -5.75 1.62 -11.26
C GLU A 47 -4.70 1.81 -10.15
N LEU A 48 -3.96 2.93 -10.16
CA LEU A 48 -3.02 3.26 -9.09
C LEU A 48 -3.68 3.38 -7.72
N ALA A 49 -4.85 4.01 -7.65
CA ALA A 49 -5.62 4.11 -6.40
C ALA A 49 -6.08 2.73 -5.90
N ALA A 50 -6.47 1.84 -6.82
CA ALA A 50 -6.84 0.46 -6.49
C ALA A 50 -5.63 -0.33 -5.96
N TRP A 51 -4.46 -0.23 -6.62
CA TRP A 51 -3.22 -0.82 -6.12
C TRP A 51 -2.87 -0.31 -4.74
N LYS A 52 -3.02 1.00 -4.49
CA LYS A 52 -2.72 1.57 -3.18
C LYS A 52 -3.66 1.07 -2.08
N THR A 53 -4.94 0.93 -2.42
CA THR A 53 -5.93 0.32 -1.52
C THR A 53 -5.55 -1.12 -1.20
N LEU A 54 -5.20 -1.92 -2.20
CA LEU A 54 -4.78 -3.31 -2.02
C LEU A 54 -3.52 -3.42 -1.14
N GLU A 55 -2.51 -2.57 -1.35
CA GLU A 55 -1.32 -2.53 -0.49
C GLU A 55 -1.69 -2.31 0.98
N ASN A 56 -2.60 -1.35 1.24
CA ASN A 56 -3.06 -1.04 2.59
C ASN A 56 -3.84 -2.22 3.20
N GLU A 57 -4.71 -2.87 2.42
CA GLU A 57 -5.46 -4.06 2.85
C GLU A 57 -4.51 -5.21 3.20
N VAL A 58 -3.50 -5.48 2.37
CA VAL A 58 -2.49 -6.51 2.62
C VAL A 58 -1.69 -6.17 3.88
N ALA A 59 -1.26 -4.92 4.05
CA ALA A 59 -0.54 -4.48 5.25
C ALA A 59 -1.40 -4.66 6.52
N GLN A 60 -2.68 -4.27 6.47
CA GLN A 60 -3.60 -4.44 7.59
C GLN A 60 -3.83 -5.92 7.91
N ALA A 61 -4.01 -6.78 6.89
CA ALA A 61 -4.15 -8.22 7.08
C ALA A 61 -2.92 -8.83 7.77
N HIS A 62 -1.71 -8.36 7.43
CA HIS A 62 -0.47 -8.77 8.10
C HIS A 62 -0.44 -8.31 9.56
N ILE A 63 -0.82 -7.06 9.85
CA ILE A 63 -0.90 -6.53 11.22
C ILE A 63 -1.88 -7.35 12.07
N ASP A 64 -3.06 -7.65 11.51
CA ASP A 64 -4.09 -8.44 12.19
C ASP A 64 -3.60 -9.86 12.47
N TRP A 65 -2.91 -10.47 11.51
CA TRP A 65 -2.31 -11.78 11.67
C TRP A 65 -1.24 -11.78 12.78
N LEU A 66 -0.30 -10.83 12.76
CA LEU A 66 0.73 -10.68 13.80
C LEU A 66 0.11 -10.46 15.18
N SER A 67 -0.93 -9.64 15.26
CA SER A 67 -1.66 -9.37 16.51
C SER A 67 -2.30 -10.64 17.07
N LYS A 68 -2.89 -11.49 16.21
CA LYS A 68 -3.44 -12.80 16.61
C LYS A 68 -2.35 -13.75 17.11
N LEU A 69 -1.16 -13.76 16.49
CA LEU A 69 -0.04 -14.59 16.94
C LEU A 69 0.48 -14.15 18.31
N LYS A 70 0.67 -12.84 18.49
CA LYS A 70 1.09 -12.27 19.77
C LYS A 70 0.07 -12.58 20.88
N ALA A 71 -1.21 -12.35 20.64
CA ALA A 71 -2.27 -12.67 21.60
C ALA A 71 -2.26 -14.16 22.01
N ARG A 72 -1.90 -15.07 21.08
CA ARG A 72 -1.75 -16.50 21.38
C ARG A 72 -0.52 -16.80 22.24
N ALA A 73 0.59 -16.11 22.03
CA ALA A 73 1.79 -16.23 22.87
C ALA A 73 1.50 -15.73 24.29
N ASP A 74 0.90 -14.55 24.40
CA ASP A 74 0.56 -13.90 25.67
C ASP A 74 -0.41 -14.77 26.50
N ARG A 75 -1.45 -15.37 25.87
CA ARG A 75 -2.36 -16.34 26.54
C ARG A 75 -1.67 -17.59 27.09
N ARG A 76 -0.50 -17.95 26.56
CA ARG A 76 0.29 -19.10 27.02
C ARG A 76 1.40 -18.69 27.98
N GLY A 77 1.44 -17.42 28.40
CA GLY A 77 2.49 -16.88 29.27
C GLY A 77 3.87 -16.86 28.59
N ARG A 78 3.93 -16.83 27.26
CA ARG A 78 5.20 -16.82 26.51
C ARG A 78 5.60 -15.38 26.21
N VAL A 79 6.89 -15.10 26.28
CA VAL A 79 7.45 -13.81 25.88
C VAL A 79 7.37 -13.71 24.35
N TRP A 80 6.87 -12.57 23.87
CA TRP A 80 6.82 -12.29 22.43
C TRP A 80 8.18 -11.78 21.96
N ASP A 81 9.06 -12.73 21.60
CA ASP A 81 10.39 -12.48 21.03
C ASP A 81 10.53 -13.07 19.60
N ARG A 82 11.72 -12.94 18.99
CA ARG A 82 11.99 -13.45 17.64
C ARG A 82 11.76 -14.97 17.54
N ALA A 83 12.17 -15.73 18.56
CA ALA A 83 12.05 -17.17 18.56
C ALA A 83 10.58 -17.59 18.63
N GLU A 84 9.80 -16.95 19.49
CA GLU A 84 8.36 -17.16 19.61
C GLU A 84 7.62 -16.75 18.32
N PHE A 85 8.02 -15.65 17.68
CA PHE A 85 7.50 -15.24 16.38
C PHE A 85 7.72 -16.32 15.32
N LEU A 86 8.96 -16.79 15.11
CA LEU A 86 9.27 -17.84 14.13
C LEU A 86 8.48 -19.13 14.40
N ARG A 87 8.42 -19.52 15.68
CA ARG A 87 7.68 -20.69 16.14
C ARG A 87 6.17 -20.58 15.87
N GLN A 88 5.58 -19.40 16.00
CA GLN A 88 4.15 -19.15 15.78
C GLN A 88 3.80 -18.95 14.31
N ALA A 89 4.69 -18.30 13.56
CA ALA A 89 4.56 -18.04 12.14
C ALA A 89 4.75 -19.31 11.29
N ARG A 90 5.24 -20.41 11.88
CA ARG A 90 5.64 -21.64 11.16
C ARG A 90 6.61 -21.36 10.02
N LEU A 91 7.38 -20.28 10.15
CA LEU A 91 8.47 -19.94 9.27
C LEU A 91 9.68 -20.70 9.82
N THR A 92 9.96 -21.87 9.26
CA THR A 92 11.30 -22.45 9.35
C THR A 92 12.23 -21.53 8.57
N GLU A 93 13.37 -21.14 9.19
CA GLU A 93 14.43 -20.47 8.44
C GLU A 93 14.80 -21.38 7.26
N ALA A 94 14.75 -20.84 6.04
CA ALA A 94 15.24 -21.57 4.88
C ALA A 94 16.76 -21.64 5.01
N GLY A 95 17.30 -22.73 5.57
CA GLY A 95 18.74 -22.91 5.70
C GLY A 95 19.26 -23.68 6.91
N ASP A 96 18.42 -24.23 7.80
CA ASP A 96 18.84 -25.19 8.84
C ASP A 96 18.76 -26.65 8.36
#